data_AF-F0KJA0-F1
#
_entry.id   AF-F0KJA0-F1
#
_cell.length_a   1.000
_cell.length_b   1.000
_cell.length_c   1.000
_cell.angle_alpha   90.00
_cell.angle_beta   90.00
_cell.angle_gamma   90.00
#
_symmetry.space_group_name_H-M   'P 1'
#
loop_
_entity.id
_entity.type
_entity.pdbx_description
1 polymer ?
#
loop_
_entity_poly.entity_id
_entity_poly.type
_entity_poly.pdbx_seq_one_letter_code
_entity_poly.pdbx_strand_id
1 'polypeptide(L)'
;MKWGGRAIVVFSAAYAGYEIYNAENKEKEIYRQGASIGAGIAGGAAGGAIAGGICGPGSPICSGIGILIGGAIGGIAAYQLVDAFDKELEAFTAWTVF
;
A
#
# COMPACT_ATOMS: atom_id res chain seq x y z
N MET A 1 3.91 9.12 -18.84
CA MET A 1 3.20 7.84 -18.58
C MET A 1 2.41 7.47 -19.85
N LYS A 2 2.91 6.50 -20.64
CA LYS A 2 2.19 5.98 -21.82
C LYS A 2 0.86 5.35 -21.36
N TRP A 3 -0.14 5.28 -22.26
CA TRP A 3 -1.52 4.83 -21.99
C TRP A 3 -1.63 3.58 -21.08
N GLY A 4 -0.74 2.59 -21.24
CA GLY A 4 -0.76 1.36 -20.43
C GLY A 4 -0.57 1.57 -18.93
N GLY A 5 0.29 2.49 -18.50
CA GLY A 5 0.49 2.76 -17.06
C GLY A 5 -0.71 3.48 -16.43
N ARG A 6 -1.32 4.42 -17.17
CA ARG A 6 -2.54 5.10 -16.70
C ARG A 6 -3.72 4.15 -16.63
N ALA A 7 -3.85 3.23 -17.59
CA ALA A 7 -4.91 2.23 -17.58
C ALA A 7 -4.84 1.36 -16.31
N ILE A 8 -3.66 0.84 -15.95
CA ILE A 8 -3.49 0.02 -14.74
C ILE A 8 -3.90 0.80 -13.49
N VAL A 9 -3.45 2.05 -13.34
CA VAL A 9 -3.81 2.88 -12.18
C VAL A 9 -5.32 3.13 -12.11
N VAL A 10 -5.97 3.41 -13.25
CA VAL A 10 -7.43 3.63 -13.30
C VAL A 10 -8.19 2.35 -12.98
N PHE A 11 -7.77 1.20 -13.51
CA PHE A 11 -8.37 -0.10 -13.20
C PHE A 11 -8.21 -0.46 -11.72
N SER A 12 -7.03 -0.28 -11.15
CA SER A 12 -6.79 -0.50 -9.72
C SER A 12 -7.63 0.43 -8.85
N ALA A 13 -7.76 1.71 -9.22
CA ALA A 13 -8.59 2.66 -8.49
C ALA A 13 -10.08 2.32 -8.58
N ALA A 14 -10.56 1.86 -9.74
CA ALA A 14 -11.94 1.42 -9.92
C ALA A 14 -12.23 0.15 -9.10
N TYR A 15 -11.28 -0.79 -9.06
CA TYR A 15 -11.40 -2.01 -8.26
C TYR A 15 -11.40 -1.71 -6.75
N ALA A 16 -10.47 -0.85 -6.31
CA ALA A 16 -10.42 -0.34 -4.94
C ALA A 16 -11.74 0.32 -4.53
N GLY A 17 -12.29 1.18 -5.38
CA GLY A 17 -13.60 1.82 -5.17
C GLY A 17 -14.76 0.84 -5.13
N TYR A 18 -14.70 -0.27 -5.89
CA TYR A 18 -15.71 -1.33 -5.84
C TYR A 18 -15.66 -2.09 -4.50
N GLU A 19 -14.47 -2.43 -4.01
CA GLU A 19 -14.30 -3.03 -2.69
C GLU A 19 -14.83 -2.12 -1.57
N ILE A 20 -14.49 -0.82 -1.59
CA ILE A 20 -15.02 0.16 -0.62
C ILE A 20 -16.54 0.27 -0.73
N TYR A 21 -17.10 0.20 -1.94
CA TYR A 21 -18.54 0.28 -2.12
C TYR A 21 -19.27 -0.95 -1.54
N ASN A 22 -18.68 -2.13 -1.68
CA ASN A 22 -19.27 -3.39 -1.24
C ASN A 22 -18.93 -3.75 0.22
N ALA A 23 -17.96 -3.09 0.84
CA ALA A 23 -17.56 -3.31 2.22
C ALA A 23 -18.63 -2.81 3.21
N GLU A 24 -18.85 -3.58 4.28
CA GLU A 24 -19.76 -3.25 5.38
C GLU A 24 -19.34 -1.98 6.12
N ASN A 25 -18.04 -1.70 6.20
CA ASN A 25 -17.50 -0.55 6.91
C ASN A 25 -16.54 0.26 6.01
N LYS A 26 -17.11 1.24 5.31
CA LYS A 26 -16.45 1.99 4.22
C LYS A 26 -15.21 2.76 4.69
N GLU A 27 -15.28 3.38 5.88
CA GLU A 27 -14.17 4.16 6.42
C GLU A 27 -12.95 3.27 6.72
N LYS A 28 -13.18 2.11 7.34
CA LYS A 28 -12.15 1.11 7.64
C LYS A 28 -11.43 0.64 6.37
N GLU A 29 -12.20 0.31 5.32
CA GLU A 29 -11.63 -0.19 4.07
C GLU A 29 -10.86 0.90 3.29
N ILE A 30 -11.32 2.16 3.35
CA ILE A 30 -10.57 3.31 2.79
C ILE A 30 -9.22 3.47 3.49
N TYR A 31 -9.18 3.41 4.83
CA TYR A 31 -7.92 3.52 5.57
C TYR A 31 -6.96 2.37 5.24
N ARG A 32 -7.47 1.15 5.14
CA ARG A 32 -6.70 -0.04 4.80
C ARG A 32 -6.10 0.01 3.40
N GLN A 33 -6.89 0.43 2.40
CA GLN A 33 -6.41 0.62 1.03
C GLN A 33 -5.44 1.81 0.95
N GLY A 34 -5.73 2.93 1.63
CA GLY A 34 -4.85 4.11 1.64
C GLY A 34 -3.48 3.81 2.26
N ALA A 35 -3.46 3.14 3.40
CA ALA A 35 -2.23 2.76 4.09
C ALA A 35 -1.43 1.71 3.30
N SER A 36 -2.10 0.70 2.71
CA SER A 36 -1.41 -0.33 1.91
C SER A 36 -0.83 0.23 0.61
N ILE A 37 -1.55 1.12 -0.10
CA ILE A 37 -1.03 1.82 -1.29
C ILE A 37 0.16 2.71 -0.89
N GLY A 38 0.01 3.51 0.17
CA GLY A 38 1.07 4.39 0.66
C GLY A 38 2.33 3.62 1.05
N ALA A 39 2.18 2.51 1.77
CA ALA A 39 3.28 1.66 2.18
C ALA A 39 3.87 0.84 1.03
N GLY A 40 3.07 0.46 0.03
CA GLY A 40 3.56 -0.17 -1.20
C GLY A 40 4.44 0.79 -2.00
N ILE A 41 4.06 2.07 -2.10
CA ILE A 41 4.88 3.10 -2.76
C ILE A 41 6.15 3.38 -1.95
N ALA A 42 6.02 3.58 -0.64
CA ALA A 42 7.17 3.86 0.23
C ALA A 42 8.15 2.67 0.29
N GLY A 43 7.62 1.46 0.45
CA GLY A 43 8.38 0.22 0.44
C GLY A 43 9.05 -0.04 -0.91
N GLY A 44 8.35 0.23 -2.01
CA GLY A 44 8.91 0.10 -3.36
C GLY A 44 10.00 1.14 -3.62
N ALA A 45 9.80 2.39 -3.23
CA ALA A 45 10.84 3.42 -3.33
C ALA A 45 12.08 3.05 -2.51
N ALA A 46 11.90 2.60 -1.27
CA ALA A 46 12.98 2.16 -0.39
C ALA A 46 13.71 0.94 -0.97
N GLY A 47 12.97 -0.11 -1.36
CA GLY A 47 13.56 -1.31 -1.94
C GLY A 47 14.29 -1.04 -3.26
N GLY A 48 13.73 -0.15 -4.10
CA GLY A 48 14.35 0.32 -5.34
C GLY A 48 15.63 1.10 -5.12
N ALA A 49 15.66 1.97 -4.11
CA ALA A 49 16.84 2.74 -3.72
C ALA A 49 17.94 1.85 -3.13
N ILE A 50 17.58 0.88 -2.28
CA ILE A 50 18.55 -0.07 -1.70
C ILE A 50 19.13 -0.95 -2.82
N ALA A 51 18.29 -1.57 -3.65
CA ALA A 51 18.76 -2.42 -4.74
C ALA A 51 19.53 -1.63 -5.82
N GLY A 52 19.10 -0.40 -6.10
CA GLY A 52 19.81 0.52 -7.00
C GLY A 52 21.14 1.00 -6.42
N GLY A 53 21.24 1.17 -5.11
CA GLY A 53 22.49 1.48 -4.42
C GLY A 53 23.50 0.32 -4.51
N ILE A 54 23.02 -0.92 -4.44
CA ILE A 54 23.87 -2.13 -4.50
C ILE A 54 24.34 -2.41 -5.93
N CYS A 55 23.44 -2.36 -6.93
CA CYS A 55 23.78 -2.69 -8.32
C CYS A 55 24.25 -1.49 -9.16
N GLY A 56 24.30 -0.30 -8.58
CA GLY A 56 24.64 0.95 -9.25
C GLY A 56 23.41 1.74 -9.73
N PRO A 57 23.45 3.09 -9.62
CA PRO A 57 22.30 3.99 -9.74
C PRO A 57 21.70 4.15 -11.16
N GLY A 58 22.03 3.24 -12.08
CA GLY A 58 21.53 3.23 -13.44
C GLY A 58 21.03 1.87 -13.92
N SER A 59 20.97 0.84 -13.04
CA SER A 59 20.52 -0.50 -13.43
C SER A 59 18.98 -0.62 -13.31
N PRO A 60 18.22 -0.54 -14.43
CA PRO A 60 16.76 -0.57 -14.37
C PRO A 60 16.22 -1.90 -13.84
N ILE A 61 16.99 -2.97 -13.99
CA ILE A 61 16.58 -4.33 -13.57
C ILE A 61 16.70 -4.49 -12.06
N CYS A 62 17.85 -4.17 -11.45
CA CYS A 62 18.00 -4.31 -9.99
C CYS A 62 17.07 -3.37 -9.23
N SER A 63 16.98 -2.10 -9.65
CA SER A 63 16.03 -1.16 -9.04
C SER A 63 14.58 -1.61 -9.26
N GLY A 64 14.23 -2.12 -10.44
CA GLY A 64 12.89 -2.64 -10.71
C GLY A 64 12.52 -3.81 -9.78
N ILE A 65 13.44 -4.77 -9.60
CA ILE A 65 13.25 -5.89 -8.66
C ILE A 65 13.13 -5.38 -7.23
N GLY A 66 13.99 -4.43 -6.83
CA GLY A 66 13.91 -3.80 -5.51
C GLY A 66 12.58 -3.09 -5.26
N ILE A 67 12.04 -2.41 -6.27
CA ILE A 67 10.72 -1.75 -6.19
C ILE A 67 9.62 -2.78 -6.02
N LEU A 68 9.65 -3.88 -6.76
CA LEU A 68 8.63 -4.92 -6.67
C LEU A 68 8.67 -5.65 -5.32
N ILE A 69 9.85 -6.06 -4.88
CA ILE A 69 10.02 -6.78 -3.60
C ILE A 69 9.70 -5.83 -2.43
N GLY A 70 10.28 -4.63 -2.43
CA GLY A 70 10.05 -3.64 -1.38
C GLY A 70 8.60 -3.20 -1.31
N GLY A 71 7.92 -3.04 -2.45
CA GLY A 71 6.52 -2.68 -2.51
C GLY A 71 5.59 -3.80 -2.04
N ALA A 72 5.89 -5.05 -2.40
CA ALA A 72 5.14 -6.21 -1.91
C ALA A 72 5.27 -6.36 -0.39
N ILE A 73 6.48 -6.26 0.14
CA ILE A 73 6.73 -6.33 1.59
C ILE A 73 6.07 -5.15 2.31
N GLY A 74 6.21 -3.93 1.79
CA GLY A 74 5.59 -2.73 2.37
C GLY A 74 4.07 -2.81 2.40
N GLY A 75 3.45 -3.31 1.32
CA GLY A 75 2.01 -3.55 1.26
C GLY A 75 1.53 -4.57 2.29
N ILE A 76 2.18 -5.74 2.36
CA ILE A 76 1.81 -6.80 3.32
C ILE A 76 2.02 -6.32 4.76
N ALA A 77 3.13 -5.64 5.03
CA ALA A 77 3.43 -5.09 6.35
C ALA A 77 2.36 -4.07 6.77
N ALA A 78 1.93 -3.20 5.85
CA ALA A 78 0.86 -2.26 6.14
C ALA A 78 -0.49 -2.93 6.37
N TYR A 79 -0.81 -4.01 5.65
CA TYR A 79 -2.01 -4.79 5.93
C TYR A 79 -2.02 -5.31 7.37
N GLN A 80 -0.91 -5.88 7.85
CA GLN A 80 -0.78 -6.36 9.22
C GLN A 80 -0.82 -5.22 10.24
N LEU A 81 -0.17 -4.11 9.91
CA LEU A 81 -0.08 -2.94 10.79
C LEU A 81 -1.46 -2.29 11.00
N VAL A 82 -2.22 -2.09 9.92
CA VAL A 82 -3.57 -1.52 9.98
C VAL A 82 -4.51 -2.43 10.77
N ASP A 83 -4.43 -3.75 10.56
CA ASP A 83 -5.25 -4.73 11.29
C ASP A 83 -4.93 -4.78 12.79
N ALA A 84 -3.69 -4.47 13.17
CA ALA A 84 -3.30 -4.30 14.57
C ALA A 84 -3.83 -2.98 15.15
N PHE A 85 -3.71 -1.87 14.41
CA PHE A 85 -4.23 -0.57 14.83
C PHE A 85 -5.75 -0.56 14.98
N ASP A 86 -6.49 -1.22 14.10
CA ASP A 86 -7.95 -1.31 14.20
C ASP A 86 -8.41 -1.96 15.52
N LYS A 87 -7.71 -3.01 15.98
CA LYS A 87 -8.03 -3.65 17.27
C LYS A 87 -7.82 -2.72 18.46
N GLU A 88 -6.80 -1.86 18.40
CA GLU A 88 -6.59 -0.84 19.43
C GLU A 88 -7.62 0.29 19.32
N LEU A 89 -7.95 0.75 18.11
CA LEU A 89 -8.89 1.84 17.90
C LEU A 89 -10.30 1.51 18.37
N GLU A 90 -10.74 0.25 18.19
CA GLU A 90 -12.02 -0.24 18.72
C GLU A 90 -12.03 -0.23 20.27
N ALA A 91 -10.90 -0.57 20.91
CA ALA A 91 -10.75 -0.52 22.36
C ALA A 91 -10.76 0.92 22.90
N PHE A 92 -10.11 1.86 22.20
CA PHE A 92 -10.14 3.28 22.57
C PHE A 92 -11.52 3.90 22.36
N THR A 93 -12.17 3.60 21.24
CA THR A 93 -13.51 4.14 20.92
C THR A 93 -14.58 3.64 21.90
N ALA A 94 -14.50 2.38 22.33
CA ALA A 94 -15.42 1.81 23.32
C ALA A 94 -15.36 2.51 24.70
N TRP A 95 -14.22 3.13 25.05
CA TRP A 95 -14.03 3.84 26.31
C TRP A 95 -14.26 5.36 26.21
N THR A 96 -14.27 5.94 25.01
CA THR A 96 -14.53 7.39 24.80
C THR A 96 -16.01 7.75 24.68
N VAL A 97 -16.91 6.76 24.62
CA VAL A 97 -18.38 6.97 24.55
C VAL A 97 -19.04 6.87 25.95
N PHE A 98 -18.24 6.88 27.02
CA PHE A 98 -18.68 7.12 28.40
C PHE A 98 -18.01 8.40 28.94
#